data_AF-A0A0D8BHE1-F1
#
_entry.id   AF-A0A0D8BHE1-F1
#
_cell.length_a   1.000
_cell.length_b   1.000
_cell.length_c   1.000
_cell.angle_alpha   90.00
_cell.angle_beta   90.00
_cell.angle_gamma   90.00
#
_symmetry.space_group_name_H-M   'P 1'
#
loop_
_entity.id
_entity.type
_entity.pdbx_description
1 polymer ?
#
loop_
_entity_poly.entity_id
_entity_poly.type
_entity_poly.pdbx_seq_one_letter_code
_entity_poly.pdbx_strand_id
1 'polypeptide(L)'
;MADAGGGLDVAALGLVDLDAVARRVARYERAIAAVRARLWGALDPRVIDALDRHLCELPARPVVAFAAAIAEADLDRLRRVRDLLGADPPAAWGPAALLTEALVRREQAFGGAVIVPASLAGAVRALLAEGLTARAHRDGGLPRSDGVVALLDQLGRAASREHPGTDIGTSGQPTVQRGVSVTEMAGRMGCTESYVRRLARRGVIPARRSGGVWILEEPDADDPRTTHPYP
;
A
#
# COMPACT_ATOMS: atom_id res chain seq x y z
N MET A 1 55.78 5.66 -0.76
CA MET A 1 54.84 5.25 -1.83
C MET A 1 54.77 3.73 -1.80
N ALA A 2 53.92 3.19 -0.92
CA ALA A 2 53.55 1.77 -0.83
C ALA A 2 52.39 1.72 0.16
N ASP A 3 51.17 1.88 -0.36
CA ASP A 3 49.96 1.72 0.43
C ASP A 3 49.67 0.21 0.52
N ALA A 4 50.13 -0.39 1.61
CA ALA A 4 49.93 -1.80 1.93
C ALA A 4 48.53 -1.96 2.55
N GLY A 5 47.51 -1.82 1.73
CA GLY A 5 46.13 -2.17 2.07
C GLY A 5 45.97 -3.69 2.21
N GLY A 6 46.51 -4.25 3.29
CA GLY A 6 46.28 -5.64 3.69
C GLY A 6 44.83 -5.81 4.11
N GLY A 7 43.95 -6.05 3.13
CA GLY A 7 42.58 -6.46 3.38
C GLY A 7 42.59 -7.75 4.19
N LEU A 8 42.18 -7.67 5.45
CA LEU A 8 41.98 -8.81 6.33
C LEU A 8 40.92 -9.71 5.68
N ASP A 9 41.35 -10.86 5.16
CA ASP A 9 40.44 -11.86 4.62
C ASP A 9 39.72 -12.56 5.78
N VAL A 10 38.60 -11.97 6.18
CA VAL A 10 37.76 -12.45 7.28
C VAL A 10 37.20 -13.85 6.99
N ALA A 11 37.14 -14.26 5.71
CA ALA A 11 36.73 -15.62 5.32
C ALA A 11 37.81 -16.65 5.67
N ALA A 12 39.10 -16.28 5.58
CA ALA A 12 40.22 -17.16 5.92
C ALA A 12 40.29 -17.52 7.42
N LEU A 13 39.67 -16.71 8.29
CA LEU A 13 39.63 -16.96 9.73
C LEU A 13 38.60 -18.01 10.17
N GLY A 14 37.78 -18.54 9.25
CA GLY A 14 36.79 -19.60 9.54
C GLY A 14 35.69 -19.20 10.54
N LEU A 15 35.62 -17.91 10.89
CA LEU A 15 34.73 -17.37 11.91
C LEU A 15 33.30 -17.16 11.40
N VAL A 16 33.12 -17.01 10.08
CA VAL A 16 31.81 -16.77 9.47
C VAL A 16 31.65 -17.63 8.22
N ASP A 17 30.71 -18.56 8.25
CA ASP A 17 30.25 -19.29 7.05
C ASP A 17 29.41 -18.35 6.17
N LEU A 18 30.06 -17.73 5.19
CA LEU A 18 29.43 -16.79 4.26
C LEU A 18 28.30 -17.44 3.45
N ASP A 19 28.40 -18.74 3.14
CA ASP A 19 27.36 -19.45 2.42
C ASP A 19 26.11 -19.65 3.28
N ALA A 20 26.28 -19.93 4.58
CA ALA A 20 25.16 -19.98 5.52
C ALA A 20 24.49 -18.61 5.68
N VAL A 21 25.28 -17.53 5.70
CA VAL A 21 24.75 -16.16 5.71
C VAL A 21 23.95 -15.89 4.44
N ALA A 22 24.51 -16.18 3.27
CA ALA A 22 23.85 -15.99 1.97
C ALA A 22 22.53 -16.78 1.86
N ARG A 23 22.53 -18.06 2.25
CA ARG A 23 21.31 -18.90 2.29
C ARG A 23 20.23 -18.30 3.19
N ARG A 24 20.63 -17.74 4.33
CA ARG A 24 19.70 -17.10 5.28
C ARG A 24 19.10 -15.82 4.72
N VAL A 25 19.91 -14.96 4.10
CA VAL A 25 19.43 -13.74 3.42
C VAL A 25 18.46 -14.09 2.31
N ALA A 26 18.82 -15.02 1.42
CA ALA A 26 17.94 -15.46 0.33
C ALA A 26 16.64 -16.11 0.83
N ARG A 27 16.64 -16.74 2.02
CA ARG A 27 15.43 -17.25 2.65
C ARG A 27 14.54 -16.12 3.17
N TYR A 28 15.13 -15.10 3.80
CA TYR A 28 14.41 -13.92 4.26
C TYR A 28 13.77 -13.15 3.09
N GLU A 29 14.55 -12.86 2.04
CA GLU A 29 14.09 -12.13 0.86
C GLU A 29 12.89 -12.81 0.19
N ARG A 30 12.94 -14.14 0.02
CA ARG A 30 11.80 -14.89 -0.51
C ARG A 30 10.58 -14.81 0.39
N ALA A 31 10.77 -14.92 1.70
CA ALA A 31 9.67 -14.85 2.66
C ALA A 31 9.01 -13.46 2.69
N ILE A 32 9.80 -12.38 2.73
CA ILE A 32 9.27 -11.02 2.75
C ILE A 32 8.62 -10.65 1.41
N ALA A 33 9.15 -11.13 0.28
CA ALA A 33 8.51 -10.98 -1.02
C ALA A 33 7.14 -11.65 -1.07
N ALA A 34 7.01 -12.87 -0.53
CA ALA A 34 5.74 -13.55 -0.41
C ALA A 34 4.75 -12.80 0.49
N VAL A 35 5.22 -12.28 1.64
CA VAL A 35 4.39 -11.44 2.53
C VAL A 35 3.94 -10.15 1.83
N ARG A 36 4.84 -9.46 1.10
CA ARG A 36 4.51 -8.26 0.30
C ARG A 36 3.44 -8.55 -0.74
N ALA A 37 3.60 -9.65 -1.48
CA ALA A 37 2.61 -10.09 -2.48
C ALA A 37 1.26 -10.39 -1.82
N ARG A 38 1.28 -11.06 -0.66
CA ARG A 38 0.08 -11.29 0.13
C ARG A 38 -0.52 -10.00 0.63
N LEU A 39 0.23 -8.98 1.04
CA LEU A 39 -0.34 -7.73 1.55
C LEU A 39 -0.67 -6.72 0.45
N TRP A 40 -0.45 -7.06 -0.82
CA TRP A 40 -0.69 -6.18 -1.95
C TRP A 40 -2.13 -5.64 -1.97
N GLY A 41 -2.27 -4.32 -1.92
CA GLY A 41 -3.57 -3.63 -1.90
C GLY A 41 -4.25 -3.58 -0.53
N ALA A 42 -3.72 -4.24 0.50
CA ALA A 42 -4.21 -4.14 1.88
C ALA A 42 -3.41 -3.13 2.72
N LEU A 43 -2.12 -2.94 2.40
CA LEU A 43 -1.23 -2.00 3.06
C LEU A 43 -0.50 -1.14 2.03
N ASP A 44 -0.18 0.10 2.43
CA ASP A 44 0.70 0.97 1.65
C ASP A 44 2.11 0.35 1.57
N PRO A 45 2.74 0.27 0.38
CA PRO A 45 4.09 -0.27 0.22
C PRO A 45 5.12 0.35 1.16
N ARG A 46 5.01 1.65 1.46
CA ARG A 46 5.94 2.37 2.36
C ARG A 46 5.83 1.89 3.80
N VAL A 47 4.62 1.49 4.22
CA VAL A 47 4.41 0.89 5.55
C VAL A 47 5.06 -0.49 5.60
N ILE A 48 4.92 -1.29 4.53
CA ILE A 48 5.57 -2.60 4.46
C ILE A 48 7.11 -2.45 4.49
N ASP A 49 7.67 -1.50 3.74
CA ASP A 49 9.11 -1.22 3.75
C ASP A 49 9.60 -0.69 5.12
N ALA A 50 8.77 0.07 5.85
CA ALA A 50 9.10 0.49 7.20
C ALA A 50 9.10 -0.68 8.19
N LEU A 51 8.12 -1.58 8.10
CA LEU A 51 8.06 -2.79 8.92
C LEU A 51 9.24 -3.72 8.61
N ASP A 52 9.59 -3.90 7.34
CA ASP A 52 10.74 -4.71 6.91
C ASP A 52 12.07 -4.19 7.46
N ARG A 53 12.30 -2.86 7.41
CA ARG A 53 13.48 -2.24 8.02
C ARG A 53 13.59 -2.54 9.51
N HIS A 54 12.49 -2.46 10.25
CA HIS A 54 12.49 -2.81 11.67
C HIS A 54 12.68 -4.31 11.92
N LEU A 55 12.13 -5.18 11.08
CA LEU A 55 12.40 -6.62 11.19
C LEU A 55 13.89 -6.94 10.98
N CYS A 56 14.58 -6.19 10.12
CA CYS A 56 16.02 -6.34 9.93
C CYS A 56 16.87 -5.94 11.15
N GLU A 57 16.33 -5.16 12.09
CA GLU A 57 17.02 -4.77 13.35
C GLU A 57 17.01 -5.89 14.40
N LEU A 58 16.17 -6.91 14.21
CA LEU A 58 16.01 -8.02 15.13
C LEU A 58 17.04 -9.14 14.88
N PRO A 59 17.20 -10.08 15.84
CA PRO A 59 18.06 -11.24 15.63
C PRO A 59 17.68 -12.02 14.37
N ALA A 60 18.64 -12.17 13.46
CA ALA A 60 18.40 -12.69 12.11
C ALA A 60 17.75 -14.09 12.09
N ARG A 61 18.13 -15.00 13.00
CA ARG A 61 17.56 -16.36 13.04
C ARG A 61 16.05 -16.33 13.36
N PRO A 62 15.61 -15.74 14.48
CA PRO A 62 14.18 -15.58 14.78
C PRO A 62 13.38 -14.89 13.68
N VAL A 63 13.90 -13.83 13.07
CA VAL A 63 13.16 -13.09 12.03
C VAL A 63 13.00 -13.88 10.75
N VAL A 64 14.04 -14.58 10.29
CA VAL A 64 13.93 -15.45 9.11
C VAL A 64 12.91 -16.56 9.36
N ALA A 65 12.90 -17.14 10.56
CA ALA A 65 11.92 -18.16 10.93
C ALA A 65 10.50 -17.61 10.99
N PHE A 66 10.31 -16.43 11.59
CA PHE A 66 9.03 -15.73 11.66
C PHE A 66 8.50 -15.38 10.26
N ALA A 67 9.29 -14.68 9.44
CA ALA A 67 8.89 -14.28 8.09
C ALA A 67 8.51 -15.49 7.24
N ALA A 68 9.31 -16.56 7.28
CA ALA A 68 9.00 -17.80 6.57
C ALA A 68 7.72 -18.47 7.10
N ALA A 69 7.48 -18.43 8.42
CA ALA A 69 6.28 -19.02 9.02
C ALA A 69 5.00 -18.28 8.59
N ILE A 70 5.02 -16.94 8.54
CA ILE A 70 3.84 -16.15 8.16
C ILE A 70 3.63 -16.08 6.65
N ALA A 71 4.68 -16.19 5.84
CA ALA A 71 4.60 -16.13 4.38
C ALA A 71 3.63 -17.15 3.79
N GLU A 72 3.64 -18.38 4.32
CA GLU A 72 2.83 -19.51 3.84
C GLU A 72 1.70 -19.90 4.81
N ALA A 73 1.50 -19.15 5.90
CA ALA A 73 0.49 -19.47 6.90
C ALA A 73 -0.93 -19.24 6.37
N ASP A 74 -1.81 -20.22 6.58
CA ASP A 74 -3.25 -20.05 6.51
C ASP A 74 -3.77 -19.19 7.68
N LEU A 75 -5.06 -18.85 7.65
CA LEU A 75 -5.69 -18.00 8.67
C LEU A 75 -5.52 -18.56 10.10
N ASP A 76 -5.66 -19.87 10.28
CA ASP A 76 -5.57 -20.50 11.60
C ASP A 76 -4.13 -20.49 12.14
N ARG A 77 -3.14 -20.66 11.27
CA ARG A 77 -1.72 -20.53 11.63
C ARG A 77 -1.35 -19.08 11.90
N LEU A 78 -1.86 -18.11 11.13
CA LEU A 78 -1.66 -16.69 11.40
C LEU A 78 -2.24 -16.27 12.75
N ARG A 79 -3.45 -16.76 13.09
CA ARG A 79 -4.07 -16.55 14.41
C ARG A 79 -3.19 -17.10 15.53
N ARG A 80 -2.68 -18.33 15.39
CA ARG A 80 -1.74 -18.90 16.37
C ARG A 80 -0.47 -18.07 16.53
N VAL A 81 0.10 -17.57 15.44
CA VAL A 81 1.28 -16.68 15.51
C VAL A 81 0.95 -15.38 16.23
N ARG A 82 -0.18 -14.76 15.93
CA ARG A 82 -0.66 -13.56 16.63
C ARG A 82 -0.84 -13.82 18.12
N ASP A 83 -1.47 -14.93 18.48
CA ASP A 83 -1.74 -15.28 19.87
C ASP A 83 -0.42 -15.57 20.64
N LEU A 84 0.61 -16.13 19.97
CA LEU A 84 1.95 -16.30 20.52
C LEU A 84 2.71 -14.97 20.72
N LEU A 85 2.51 -14.00 19.82
CA LEU A 85 3.08 -12.65 19.99
C LEU A 85 2.40 -11.89 21.13
N GLY A 86 1.15 -12.23 21.46
CA GLY A 86 0.38 -11.63 22.54
C GLY A 86 -0.18 -10.25 22.19
N ALA A 87 -0.98 -9.69 23.10
CA ALA A 87 -1.53 -8.34 22.98
C ALA A 87 -0.48 -7.25 23.22
N ASP A 88 0.56 -7.58 23.99
CA ASP A 88 1.68 -6.69 24.32
C ASP A 88 3.00 -7.42 23.98
N PRO A 89 3.37 -7.49 22.68
CA PRO A 89 4.61 -8.13 22.28
C PRO A 89 5.79 -7.36 22.88
N PRO A 90 6.93 -8.02 23.16
CA PRO A 90 8.15 -7.33 23.54
C PRO A 90 8.43 -6.19 22.55
N ALA A 91 8.89 -5.02 23.02
CA ALA A 91 8.95 -3.79 22.20
C ALA A 91 9.59 -3.99 20.81
N ALA A 92 10.61 -4.84 20.72
CA ALA A 92 11.29 -5.17 19.47
C ALA A 92 10.39 -5.91 18.44
N TRP A 93 9.40 -6.67 18.90
CA TRP A 93 8.49 -7.48 18.07
C TRP A 93 7.17 -6.80 17.70
N GLY A 94 6.95 -5.54 18.10
CA GLY A 94 5.77 -4.76 17.71
C GLY A 94 5.50 -4.76 16.19
N PRO A 95 6.51 -4.52 15.33
CA PRO A 95 6.35 -4.60 13.86
C PRO A 95 5.89 -5.97 13.36
N ALA A 96 6.40 -7.06 13.96
CA ALA A 96 5.99 -8.41 13.62
C ALA A 96 4.51 -8.68 13.97
N ALA A 97 4.04 -8.16 15.11
CA ALA A 97 2.63 -8.25 15.50
C ALA A 97 1.72 -7.47 14.54
N LEU A 98 2.11 -6.24 14.16
CA LEU A 98 1.37 -5.45 13.17
C LEU A 98 1.28 -6.15 11.82
N LEU A 99 2.39 -6.72 11.35
CA LEU A 99 2.43 -7.45 10.08
C LEU A 99 1.54 -8.70 10.12
N THR A 100 1.57 -9.43 11.23
CA THR A 100 0.71 -10.62 11.43
C THR A 100 -0.77 -10.24 11.48
N GLU A 101 -1.12 -9.18 12.21
CA GLU A 101 -2.50 -8.68 12.30
C GLU A 101 -3.02 -8.21 10.94
N ALA A 102 -2.19 -7.54 10.14
CA ALA A 102 -2.55 -7.14 8.79
C ALA A 102 -2.83 -8.35 7.88
N LEU A 103 -2.01 -9.40 7.97
CA LEU A 103 -2.24 -10.65 7.25
C LEU A 103 -3.55 -11.33 7.71
N VAL A 104 -3.81 -11.40 9.02
CA VAL A 104 -5.06 -11.96 9.57
C VAL A 104 -6.27 -11.22 9.01
N ARG A 105 -6.28 -9.88 9.10
CA ARG A 105 -7.39 -9.05 8.59
C ARG A 105 -7.61 -9.25 7.10
N ARG A 106 -6.51 -9.34 6.33
CA ARG A 106 -6.59 -9.61 4.90
C ARG A 106 -7.21 -10.99 4.65
N GLU A 107 -6.68 -12.05 5.25
CA GLU A 107 -7.19 -13.41 5.03
C GLU A 107 -8.65 -13.55 5.49
N GLN A 108 -9.09 -12.80 6.50
CA GLN A 108 -10.50 -12.75 6.88
C GLN A 108 -11.36 -12.01 5.84
N ALA A 109 -10.85 -10.92 5.26
CA ALA A 109 -11.57 -10.15 4.25
C ALA A 109 -11.64 -10.86 2.89
N PHE A 110 -10.60 -11.64 2.56
CA PHE A 110 -10.42 -12.23 1.24
C PHE A 110 -10.40 -13.76 1.24
N GLY A 111 -10.62 -14.41 2.38
CA GLY A 111 -10.62 -15.87 2.51
C GLY A 111 -11.72 -16.51 1.64
N GLY A 112 -11.35 -16.90 0.42
CA GLY A 112 -12.25 -17.42 -0.60
C GLY A 112 -12.69 -16.41 -1.67
N ALA A 113 -12.25 -15.14 -1.59
CA ALA A 113 -12.53 -14.14 -2.60
C ALA A 113 -11.61 -14.30 -3.82
N VAL A 114 -12.19 -14.24 -5.02
CA VAL A 114 -11.44 -14.21 -6.28
C VAL A 114 -11.06 -12.76 -6.58
N ILE A 115 -9.76 -12.47 -6.62
CA ILE A 115 -9.25 -11.14 -7.00
C ILE A 115 -9.14 -11.10 -8.53
N VAL A 116 -9.89 -10.18 -9.15
CA VAL A 116 -9.81 -9.92 -10.59
C VAL A 116 -8.92 -8.71 -10.83
N PRO A 117 -7.78 -8.85 -11.55
CA PRO A 117 -6.97 -7.71 -11.97
C PRO A 117 -7.80 -6.69 -12.74
N ALA A 118 -7.53 -5.39 -12.55
CA ALA A 118 -8.30 -4.33 -13.22
C ALA A 118 -8.29 -4.46 -14.76
N SER A 119 -7.16 -4.87 -15.33
CA SER A 119 -7.02 -5.15 -16.78
C SER A 119 -7.94 -6.26 -17.27
N LEU A 120 -8.29 -7.21 -16.40
CA LEU A 120 -9.19 -8.32 -16.71
C LEU A 120 -10.65 -8.04 -16.29
N ALA A 121 -10.90 -6.99 -15.51
CA ALA A 121 -12.22 -6.71 -14.94
C ALA A 121 -13.29 -6.52 -16.02
N GLY A 122 -12.95 -5.83 -17.12
CA GLY A 122 -13.86 -5.63 -18.25
C GLY A 122 -14.24 -6.95 -18.95
N ALA A 123 -13.24 -7.80 -19.24
CA ALA A 123 -13.46 -9.10 -19.86
C ALA A 123 -14.26 -10.04 -18.95
N VAL A 124 -13.93 -10.10 -17.66
CA VAL A 124 -14.65 -10.91 -16.67
C VAL A 124 -16.10 -10.41 -16.53
N ARG A 125 -16.33 -9.09 -16.49
CA ARG A 125 -17.68 -8.51 -16.48
C ARG A 125 -18.49 -8.92 -17.70
N ALA A 126 -17.90 -8.84 -18.89
CA ALA A 126 -18.57 -9.17 -20.13
C ALA A 126 -18.99 -10.65 -20.17
N LEU A 127 -18.08 -11.57 -19.82
CA LEU A 127 -18.37 -13.00 -19.76
C LEU A 127 -19.45 -13.34 -18.73
N LEU A 128 -19.42 -12.70 -17.54
CA LEU A 128 -20.45 -12.90 -16.52
C LEU A 128 -21.81 -12.37 -16.99
N ALA A 129 -21.85 -11.18 -17.59
CA ALA A 129 -23.09 -10.60 -18.11
C ALA A 129 -23.71 -11.45 -19.23
N GLU A 130 -22.88 -11.97 -20.13
CA GLU A 130 -23.31 -12.89 -21.20
C GLU A 130 -23.85 -14.20 -20.62
N GLY A 131 -23.13 -14.83 -19.69
CA GLY A 131 -23.57 -16.06 -19.03
C GLY A 131 -24.88 -15.91 -18.25
N LEU A 132 -25.06 -14.78 -17.55
CA LEU A 132 -26.30 -14.45 -16.85
C LEU A 132 -27.47 -14.26 -17.83
N THR A 133 -27.21 -13.62 -18.97
CA THR A 133 -28.22 -13.42 -20.03
C THR A 133 -28.61 -14.75 -20.66
N ALA A 134 -27.64 -15.60 -21.00
CA ALA A 134 -27.89 -16.94 -21.56
C ALA A 134 -28.62 -17.86 -20.58
N ARG A 135 -28.37 -17.71 -19.27
CA ARG A 135 -29.11 -18.42 -18.22
C ARG A 135 -30.53 -17.90 -18.10
N ALA A 136 -30.72 -16.59 -18.12
CA ALA A 136 -32.04 -15.98 -18.03
C ALA A 136 -32.99 -16.43 -19.16
N HIS A 137 -32.47 -16.58 -20.37
CA HIS A 137 -33.23 -17.10 -21.50
C HIS A 137 -33.66 -18.56 -21.31
N ARG A 138 -32.84 -19.39 -20.64
CA ARG A 138 -33.15 -20.79 -20.36
C ARG A 138 -34.11 -20.97 -19.18
N ASP A 139 -33.91 -20.19 -18.13
CA ASP A 139 -34.62 -20.34 -16.85
C ASP A 139 -35.88 -19.44 -16.76
N GLY A 140 -36.19 -18.67 -17.82
CA GLY A 140 -37.39 -17.82 -17.88
C GLY A 140 -37.30 -16.51 -17.07
N GLY A 141 -36.09 -16.09 -16.67
CA GLY A 141 -35.88 -14.85 -15.92
C GLY A 141 -34.45 -14.67 -15.40
N LEU A 142 -34.04 -13.43 -15.16
CA LEU A 142 -32.72 -13.13 -14.59
C LEU A 142 -32.67 -13.51 -13.10
N PRO A 143 -31.67 -14.29 -12.65
CA PRO A 143 -31.36 -14.40 -11.23
C PRO A 143 -30.78 -13.06 -10.76
N ARG A 144 -31.65 -12.12 -10.38
CA ARG A 144 -31.26 -10.84 -9.77
C ARG A 144 -31.03 -11.05 -8.29
N SER A 145 -29.84 -11.52 -7.94
CA SER A 145 -29.34 -11.30 -6.58
C SER A 145 -28.66 -9.93 -6.52
N ASP A 146 -28.88 -9.20 -5.43
CA ASP A 146 -28.23 -7.90 -5.21
C ASP A 146 -26.70 -8.03 -5.25
N GLY A 147 -26.18 -9.18 -4.81
CA GLY A 147 -24.75 -9.50 -4.90
C GLY A 147 -24.21 -9.57 -6.33
N VAL A 148 -24.96 -10.12 -7.28
CA VAL A 148 -24.54 -10.18 -8.69
C VAL A 148 -24.55 -8.79 -9.32
N VAL A 149 -25.55 -7.97 -9.02
CA VAL A 149 -25.63 -6.58 -9.49
C VAL A 149 -24.46 -5.77 -8.93
N ALA A 150 -24.20 -5.88 -7.63
CA ALA A 150 -23.08 -5.21 -6.98
C ALA A 150 -21.72 -5.66 -7.54
N LEU A 151 -21.56 -6.96 -7.84
CA LEU A 151 -20.34 -7.49 -8.45
C LEU A 151 -20.10 -6.93 -9.86
N LEU A 152 -21.13 -6.94 -10.72
CA LEU A 152 -21.01 -6.40 -12.08
C LEU A 152 -20.71 -4.90 -12.08
N ASP A 153 -21.28 -4.16 -11.13
CA ASP A 153 -20.98 -2.75 -10.93
C ASP A 153 -19.54 -2.53 -10.44
N GLN A 154 -19.06 -3.33 -9.48
CA GLN A 154 -17.67 -3.29 -9.01
C GLN A 154 -16.67 -3.58 -10.14
N LEU A 155 -16.93 -4.62 -10.95
CA LEU A 155 -16.11 -4.92 -12.12
C LEU A 155 -16.20 -3.82 -13.17
N GLY A 156 -17.37 -3.19 -13.33
CA GLY A 156 -17.55 -2.05 -14.22
C GLY A 156 -16.71 -0.85 -13.79
N ARG A 157 -16.77 -0.48 -12.51
CA ARG A 157 -15.93 0.59 -11.94
C ARG A 157 -14.44 0.27 -12.04
N ALA A 158 -14.05 -0.99 -11.82
CA ALA A 158 -12.67 -1.42 -11.96
C ALA A 158 -12.17 -1.33 -13.42
N ALA A 159 -13.01 -1.65 -14.39
CA ALA A 159 -12.69 -1.57 -15.82
C ALA A 159 -12.66 -0.13 -16.34
N SER A 160 -13.51 0.75 -15.82
CA SER A 160 -13.60 2.17 -16.22
C SER A 160 -12.50 3.05 -15.64
N ARG A 161 -11.76 2.57 -14.64
CA ARG A 161 -10.52 3.23 -14.21
C ARG A 161 -9.47 2.96 -15.29
N GLU A 162 -9.40 3.87 -16.27
CA GLU A 162 -8.36 3.91 -17.28
C GLU A 162 -7.01 3.61 -16.61
N HIS A 163 -6.26 2.66 -17.16
CA HIS A 163 -4.88 2.45 -16.72
C HIS A 163 -4.09 3.69 -17.11
N PRO A 164 -3.63 4.53 -16.15
CA PRO A 164 -2.51 5.38 -16.47
C PRO A 164 -1.37 4.40 -16.74
N GLY A 165 -0.76 4.47 -17.92
CA GLY A 165 0.41 3.65 -18.23
C GLY A 165 1.40 3.74 -17.08
N THR A 166 1.74 2.58 -16.50
CA THR A 166 2.88 2.38 -15.61
C THR A 166 3.22 3.55 -14.69
N ASP A 167 2.45 3.73 -13.62
CA ASP A 167 3.02 4.26 -12.38
C ASP A 167 2.47 3.45 -11.20
N ILE A 168 3.38 2.72 -10.55
CA ILE A 168 3.11 1.94 -9.36
C ILE A 168 2.98 2.93 -8.20
N GLY A 169 1.74 3.25 -7.80
CA GLY A 169 1.51 3.95 -6.55
C GLY A 169 0.11 4.54 -6.38
N THR A 170 -0.60 4.06 -5.36
CA THR A 170 -1.72 4.72 -4.65
C THR A 170 -3.01 4.96 -5.44
N SER A 171 -4.04 4.15 -5.18
CA SER A 171 -5.44 4.60 -5.32
C SER A 171 -6.31 4.02 -4.20
N GLY A 172 -6.51 4.85 -3.18
CA GLY A 172 -7.31 4.55 -2.00
C GLY A 172 -7.19 5.57 -0.87
N GLN A 173 -6.53 6.70 -1.08
CA GLN A 173 -6.66 7.85 -0.18
C GLN A 173 -7.72 8.80 -0.76
N PRO A 174 -8.58 9.42 0.07
CA PRO A 174 -9.33 10.59 -0.36
C PRO A 174 -8.34 11.57 -0.99
N THR A 175 -8.72 12.21 -2.10
CA THR A 175 -7.89 13.17 -2.84
C THR A 175 -7.08 13.98 -1.84
N VAL A 176 -5.79 13.65 -1.69
CA VAL A 176 -4.92 14.38 -0.77
C VAL A 176 -4.85 15.74 -1.41
N GLN A 177 -5.63 16.68 -0.88
CA GLN A 177 -5.64 18.07 -1.34
C GLN A 177 -4.19 18.48 -1.53
N ARG A 178 -3.83 18.67 -2.80
CA ARG A 178 -2.44 18.84 -3.18
C ARG A 178 -2.01 20.17 -2.57
N GLY A 179 -1.15 20.08 -1.57
CA GLY A 179 -0.65 21.25 -0.87
C GLY A 179 0.28 22.03 -1.79
N VAL A 180 -0.14 23.18 -2.28
CA VAL A 180 0.67 24.06 -3.13
C VAL A 180 1.53 24.96 -2.24
N SER A 181 2.79 25.17 -2.64
CA SER A 181 3.69 26.08 -1.90
C SER A 181 3.32 27.55 -2.13
N VAL A 182 3.74 28.44 -1.24
CA VAL A 182 3.53 29.89 -1.39
C VAL A 182 4.13 30.42 -2.69
N THR A 183 5.32 29.97 -3.05
CA THR A 183 6.03 30.39 -4.25
C THR A 183 5.28 29.97 -5.51
N GLU A 184 4.79 28.73 -5.53
CA GLU A 184 4.03 28.20 -6.66
C GLU A 184 2.68 28.92 -6.82
N MET A 185 1.96 29.15 -5.73
CA MET A 185 0.71 29.91 -5.75
C MET A 185 0.92 31.37 -6.18
N ALA A 186 2.02 31.99 -5.76
CA ALA A 186 2.38 33.34 -6.19
C ALA A 186 2.60 33.41 -7.71
N GLY A 187 3.27 32.40 -8.27
CA GLY A 187 3.45 32.25 -9.73
C GLY A 187 2.12 32.09 -10.46
N ARG A 188 1.20 31.28 -9.94
CA ARG A 188 -0.13 31.06 -10.53
C ARG A 188 -1.00 32.33 -10.48
N MET A 189 -0.97 33.06 -9.37
CA MET A 189 -1.74 34.29 -9.18
C MET A 189 -1.09 35.53 -9.80
N GLY A 190 0.12 35.43 -10.37
CA GLY A 190 0.86 36.58 -10.89
C GLY A 190 1.16 37.65 -9.82
N CYS A 191 1.35 37.25 -8.56
CA CYS A 191 1.52 38.17 -7.43
C CYS A 191 2.78 37.85 -6.60
N THR A 192 3.04 38.63 -5.55
CA THR A 192 4.20 38.40 -4.67
C THR A 192 3.89 37.37 -3.58
N GLU A 193 4.88 36.59 -3.13
CA GLU A 193 4.72 35.66 -2.01
C GLU A 193 4.18 36.31 -0.74
N SER A 194 4.60 37.56 -0.47
CA SER A 194 4.12 38.35 0.67
C SER A 194 2.61 38.62 0.61
N TYR A 195 2.05 38.73 -0.59
CA TYR A 195 0.61 38.89 -0.81
C TYR A 195 -0.12 37.56 -0.54
N VAL A 196 0.37 36.44 -1.07
CA VAL A 196 -0.19 35.10 -0.80
C VAL A 196 -0.17 34.78 0.71
N ARG A 197 0.94 35.03 1.40
CA ARG A 197 1.03 34.85 2.88
C ARG A 197 0.07 35.76 3.64
N ARG A 198 -0.30 36.91 3.09
CA ARG A 198 -1.28 37.84 3.69
C ARG A 198 -2.70 37.32 3.51
N LEU A 199 -3.03 36.79 2.34
CA LEU A 199 -4.32 36.14 2.06
C LEU A 199 -4.52 34.90 2.94
N ALA A 200 -3.51 34.04 3.05
CA ALA A 200 -3.53 32.86 3.91
C ALA A 200 -3.76 33.23 5.39
N ARG A 201 -3.04 34.25 5.90
CA ARG A 201 -3.23 34.76 7.27
C ARG A 201 -4.62 35.34 7.53
N ARG A 202 -5.25 35.92 6.50
CA ARG A 202 -6.61 36.48 6.58
C ARG A 202 -7.69 35.41 6.38
N GLY A 203 -7.33 34.16 6.10
CA GLY A 203 -8.28 33.08 5.80
C GLY A 203 -9.01 33.25 4.48
N VAL A 204 -8.49 34.10 3.57
CA VAL A 204 -9.12 34.37 2.27
C VAL A 204 -8.90 33.19 1.31
N ILE A 205 -7.77 32.50 1.44
CA ILE A 205 -7.43 31.27 0.73
C ILE A 205 -7.23 30.15 1.76
N PRO A 206 -7.72 28.92 1.52
CA PRO A 206 -7.56 27.81 2.45
C PRO A 206 -6.08 27.43 2.54
N ALA A 207 -5.54 27.49 3.75
CA ALA A 207 -4.13 27.23 3.99
C ALA A 207 -3.91 26.72 5.41
N ARG A 208 -2.93 25.83 5.57
CA ARG A 208 -2.48 25.31 6.86
C ARG A 208 -0.99 25.53 7.04
N ARG A 209 -0.55 25.61 8.30
CA ARG A 209 0.86 25.77 8.64
C ARG A 209 1.45 24.45 9.10
N SER A 210 2.52 24.00 8.45
CA SER A 210 3.26 22.78 8.82
C SER A 210 4.75 23.09 8.85
N GLY A 211 5.42 22.82 9.97
CA GLY A 211 6.87 23.06 10.10
C GLY A 211 7.31 24.50 9.85
N GLY A 212 6.45 25.49 10.17
CA GLY A 212 6.74 26.91 9.91
C GLY A 212 6.46 27.40 8.49
N VAL A 213 6.17 26.48 7.56
CA VAL A 213 5.85 26.76 6.15
C VAL A 213 4.32 26.78 5.95
N TRP A 214 3.84 27.65 5.08
CA TRP A 214 2.44 27.68 4.65
C TRP A 214 2.22 26.69 3.51
N ILE A 215 1.22 25.83 3.66
CA ILE A 215 0.75 24.88 2.65
C ILE A 215 -0.66 25.32 2.26
N LEU A 216 -0.86 25.66 0.99
CA LEU A 216 -2.13 26.13 0.46
C LEU A 216 -2.92 24.95 -0.10
N GLU A 217 -4.20 24.87 0.21
CA GLU A 217 -5.07 23.82 -0.30
C GLU A 217 -5.65 24.27 -1.63
N GLU A 218 -5.49 23.46 -2.68
CA GLU A 218 -6.12 23.73 -3.95
C GLU A 218 -7.59 23.29 -3.88
N PRO A 219 -8.56 24.18 -4.20
CA PRO A 219 -9.96 23.78 -4.29
C PRO A 219 -10.10 22.72 -5.39
N ASP A 220 -10.88 21.69 -5.10
CA ASP A 220 -11.16 20.63 -6.08
C ASP A 220 -11.95 21.25 -7.24
N ALA A 221 -11.44 21.12 -8.47
CA ALA A 221 -12.08 21.71 -9.65
C ALA A 221 -13.49 21.14 -9.89
N ASP A 222 -13.78 19.97 -9.31
CA ASP A 222 -15.06 19.27 -9.40
C ASP A 222 -15.98 19.51 -8.18
N ASP A 223 -15.58 20.32 -7.18
CA ASP A 223 -16.48 20.68 -6.07
C ASP A 223 -17.38 21.89 -6.48
N PRO A 224 -18.70 21.68 -6.68
CA PRO A 224 -19.61 22.75 -7.07
C PRO A 224 -19.77 23.84 -6.00
N ARG A 225 -19.28 23.62 -4.77
CA ARG A 225 -19.30 24.62 -3.69
C ARG A 225 -18.15 25.62 -3.79
N THR A 226 -17.11 25.34 -4.57
CA THR A 226 -15.93 26.21 -4.77
C THR A 226 -16.05 27.12 -6.00
N THR A 227 -17.27 27.49 -6.38
CA THR A 227 -17.52 28.45 -7.46
C THR A 227 -17.17 29.88 -7.00
N HIS A 228 -15.89 30.20 -6.90
CA HIS A 228 -15.39 31.56 -7.06
C HIS A 228 -13.94 31.52 -7.56
N PRO A 229 -13.69 31.76 -8.86
CA PRO A 229 -12.34 32.06 -9.30
C PRO A 229 -11.97 33.42 -8.69
N TYR A 230 -10.83 33.50 -8.02
CA TYR A 230 -10.31 34.77 -7.52
C TYR A 230 -10.17 35.76 -8.69
N PRO A 231 -10.46 37.05 -8.48
CA PRO A 231 -10.35 38.10 -9.50
C PRO A 231 -8.91 38.39 -9.91
#